data_AF-A0A0P0E0Z0-F1
#
_entry.id   AF-A0A0P0E0Z0-F1
#
_cell.length_a   1.000
_cell.length_b   1.000
_cell.length_c   1.000
_cell.angle_alpha   90.00
_cell.angle_beta   90.00
_cell.angle_gamma   90.00
#
_symmetry.space_group_name_H-M   'P 1'
#
loop_
_entity.id
_entity.type
_entity.pdbx_description
1 polymer ?
#
loop_
_entity_poly.entity_id
_entity_poly.type
_entity_poly.pdbx_seq_one_letter_code
_entity_poly.pdbx_strand_id
1 'polypeptide(L)'
;MREISIAGRTITVSHVKTTHSDYGDIQRYLAEVSDSDATTYLTILRSSSTVDARVVGSVVDTELLRGHDGSADSGLLRDPAIRAWRDENRHSIDTAMQTLADEIAGLPPEPVTDIERTLLSAFGIDAGAEESPRA
;
A
#
# COMPACT_ATOMS: atom_id res chain seq x y z
N MET A 1 -1.88 9.67 -8.88
CA MET A 1 -2.72 9.90 -7.69
C MET A 1 -3.92 8.98 -7.78
N ARG A 2 -4.39 8.46 -6.65
CA ARG A 2 -5.66 7.72 -6.53
C ARG A 2 -6.32 8.07 -5.20
N GLU A 3 -7.64 8.08 -5.19
CA GLU A 3 -8.45 8.38 -3.99
C GLU A 3 -9.36 7.21 -3.65
N ILE A 4 -9.69 7.08 -2.36
CA ILE A 4 -10.75 6.20 -1.86
C ILE A 4 -11.51 6.90 -0.76
N SER A 5 -12.83 6.80 -0.77
CA SER A 5 -13.68 7.33 0.29
C SER A 5 -14.12 6.22 1.23
N ILE A 6 -13.91 6.42 2.53
CA ILE A 6 -14.29 5.49 3.60
C ILE A 6 -15.04 6.30 4.65
N ALA A 7 -16.28 5.91 4.96
CA ALA A 7 -17.08 6.51 6.02
C ALA A 7 -17.03 8.06 6.08
N GLY A 8 -17.22 8.71 4.93
CA GLY A 8 -17.25 10.17 4.82
C GLY A 8 -15.90 10.88 4.79
N ARG A 9 -14.77 10.18 4.93
CA ARG A 9 -13.43 10.73 4.70
C ARG A 9 -12.83 10.21 3.41
N THR A 10 -12.02 11.06 2.77
CA THR A 10 -11.27 10.68 1.58
C THR A 10 -9.81 10.46 1.94
N ILE A 11 -9.26 9.32 1.53
CA ILE A 11 -7.84 9.03 1.59
C ILE A 11 -7.27 9.26 0.20
N THR A 12 -6.33 10.18 0.08
CA THR A 12 -5.66 10.51 -1.18
C THR A 12 -4.23 9.97 -1.14
N VAL A 13 -3.85 9.21 -2.16
CA VAL A 13 -2.50 8.66 -2.31
C VAL A 13 -1.87 9.17 -3.60
N SER A 14 -0.70 9.78 -3.46
CA SER A 14 0.05 10.37 -4.57
C SER A 14 1.45 9.77 -4.66
N HIS A 15 1.90 9.45 -5.87
CA HIS A 15 3.30 9.16 -6.10
C HIS A 15 4.11 10.46 -6.00
N VAL A 16 5.21 10.41 -5.24
CA VAL A 16 6.06 11.57 -4.93
C VAL A 16 7.39 11.48 -5.65
N LYS A 17 8.05 10.32 -5.59
CA LYS A 17 9.42 10.16 -6.08
C LYS A 17 9.74 8.71 -6.38
N THR A 18 10.39 8.48 -7.52
CA THR A 18 11.12 7.24 -7.83
C THR A 18 12.59 7.43 -7.48
N THR A 19 13.17 6.47 -6.76
CA THR A 19 14.61 6.39 -6.50
C THR A 19 15.14 5.12 -7.13
N HIS A 20 15.97 5.26 -8.16
CA HIS A 20 16.64 4.13 -8.80
C HIS A 20 17.76 3.60 -7.90
N SER A 21 17.79 2.29 -7.70
CA SER A 21 18.84 1.61 -6.94
C SER A 21 19.31 0.36 -7.68
N ASP A 22 20.46 -0.17 -7.27
CA ASP A 22 20.96 -1.43 -7.79
C ASP A 22 19.97 -2.58 -7.54
N TYR A 23 19.07 -2.46 -6.56
CA TYR A 23 18.08 -3.48 -6.19
C TYR A 23 16.71 -3.28 -6.87
N GLY A 24 16.59 -2.29 -7.76
CA GLY A 24 15.34 -1.90 -8.40
C GLY A 24 14.85 -0.51 -7.99
N ASP A 25 13.68 -0.15 -8.50
CA ASP A 25 13.09 1.17 -8.30
C ASP A 25 12.33 1.23 -6.98
N ILE A 26 12.72 2.18 -6.14
CA ILE A 26 12.06 2.47 -4.87
C ILE A 26 11.09 3.62 -5.09
N GLN A 27 9.79 3.33 -4.99
CA GLN A 27 8.71 4.30 -5.15
C GLN A 27 8.33 4.87 -3.79
N ARG A 28 8.24 6.20 -3.71
CA ARG A 28 7.76 6.92 -2.52
C ARG A 28 6.39 7.51 -2.82
N TYR A 29 5.43 7.20 -1.95
CA TYR A 29 4.06 7.70 -2.00
C TYR A 29 3.76 8.56 -0.77
N LEU A 30 2.92 9.58 -0.94
CA LEU A 30 2.35 10.41 0.11
C LEU A 30 0.89 10.00 0.29
N ALA A 31 0.47 9.80 1.53
CA ALA A 31 -0.92 9.58 1.88
C ALA A 31 -1.44 10.69 2.81
N GLU A 32 -2.66 11.12 2.51
CA GLU A 32 -3.37 12.23 3.16
C GLU A 32 -4.81 11.79 3.44
N VAL A 33 -5.43 12.34 4.48
CA VAL A 33 -6.83 12.08 4.84
C VAL A 33 -7.54 13.43 4.91
N SER A 34 -8.74 13.51 4.35
CA SER A 34 -9.56 14.72 4.43
C SER A 34 -9.79 15.14 5.88
N ASP A 35 -9.86 16.46 6.11
CA ASP A 35 -10.05 17.09 7.42
C ASP A 35 -8.95 16.76 8.44
N SER A 36 -7.71 16.58 7.96
CA SER A 36 -6.52 16.37 8.79
C SER A 36 -5.26 16.88 8.09
N ASP A 37 -4.37 17.53 8.85
CA ASP A 37 -3.02 17.89 8.38
C ASP A 37 -1.99 16.76 8.62
N ALA A 38 -2.40 15.64 9.21
CA ALA A 38 -1.57 14.45 9.30
C ALA A 38 -1.38 13.81 7.92
N THR A 39 -0.12 13.51 7.62
CA THR A 39 0.32 12.86 6.41
C THR A 39 1.33 11.79 6.76
N THR A 40 1.53 10.85 5.85
CA THR A 40 2.55 9.81 5.98
C THR A 40 3.16 9.51 4.62
N TYR A 41 4.39 9.01 4.63
CA TYR A 41 5.08 8.57 3.43
C TYR A 41 5.27 7.07 3.47
N LEU A 42 4.82 6.39 2.42
CA LEU A 42 5.06 4.97 2.22
C LEU A 42 6.15 4.79 1.15
N THR A 43 7.14 3.97 1.44
CA THR A 43 8.21 3.64 0.49
C THR A 43 8.13 2.15 0.15
N ILE A 44 8.00 1.83 -1.13
CA ILE A 44 7.80 0.45 -1.63
C ILE A 44 8.77 0.20 -2.78
N LEU A 45 9.44 -0.96 -2.75
CA LEU A 45 10.19 -1.46 -3.91
C LEU A 45 9.17 -1.95 -4.95
N ARG A 46 9.09 -1.27 -6.10
CA ARG A 46 8.20 -1.61 -7.22
C ARG A 46 8.77 -1.11 -8.53
N SER A 47 8.61 -1.90 -9.58
CA SER A 47 8.99 -1.53 -10.95
C SER A 47 8.15 -0.40 -11.55
N SER A 48 6.96 -0.13 -11.01
CA SER A 48 6.04 0.90 -11.52
C SER A 48 5.72 1.95 -10.47
N SER A 49 5.67 3.23 -10.88
CA SER A 49 5.23 4.36 -10.06
C SER A 49 3.71 4.55 -10.04
N THR A 50 2.95 3.69 -10.73
CA THR A 50 1.48 3.75 -10.76
C THR A 50 0.90 3.66 -9.35
N VAL A 51 -0.08 4.51 -9.05
CA VAL A 51 -0.86 4.44 -7.81
C VAL A 51 -2.11 3.60 -8.07
N ASP A 52 -2.00 2.29 -7.88
CA ASP A 52 -3.07 1.31 -8.06
C ASP A 52 -3.66 0.83 -6.73
N ALA A 53 -4.57 -0.16 -6.78
CA ALA A 53 -5.21 -0.74 -5.60
C ALA A 53 -4.20 -1.31 -4.59
N ARG A 54 -3.05 -1.78 -5.05
CA ARG A 54 -2.00 -2.36 -4.20
C ARG A 54 -1.35 -1.29 -3.31
N VAL A 55 -1.06 -0.12 -3.89
CA VAL A 55 -0.53 1.01 -3.10
C VAL A 55 -1.55 1.48 -2.08
N VAL A 56 -2.80 1.69 -2.50
CA VAL A 56 -3.86 2.18 -1.61
C VAL A 56 -4.13 1.18 -0.48
N GLY A 57 -4.21 -0.13 -0.79
CA GLY A 57 -4.37 -1.17 0.22
C GLY A 57 -3.21 -1.22 1.21
N SER A 58 -1.97 -1.07 0.74
CA SER A 58 -0.79 -1.02 1.62
C SER A 58 -0.82 0.18 2.56
N VAL A 59 -1.25 1.35 2.07
CA VAL A 59 -1.42 2.56 2.91
C VAL A 59 -2.48 2.32 3.98
N VAL A 60 -3.67 1.85 3.60
CA VAL A 60 -4.79 1.65 4.55
C VAL A 60 -4.43 0.59 5.60
N ASP A 61 -3.83 -0.53 5.19
CA ASP A 61 -3.40 -1.59 6.10
C ASP A 61 -2.34 -1.08 7.10
N THR A 62 -1.27 -0.48 6.58
CA THR A 62 -0.13 -0.04 7.39
C THR A 62 -0.50 1.11 8.33
N GLU A 63 -1.24 2.10 7.83
CA GLU A 63 -1.45 3.36 8.53
C GLU A 63 -2.74 3.40 9.34
N LEU A 64 -3.80 2.71 8.89
CA LEU A 64 -5.08 2.76 9.60
C LEU A 64 -5.37 1.48 10.37
N LEU A 65 -5.03 0.30 9.84
CA LEU A 65 -5.40 -0.96 10.47
C LEU A 65 -4.40 -1.43 11.53
N ARG A 66 -3.12 -1.54 11.16
CA ARG A 66 -2.12 -2.20 11.99
C ARG A 66 -1.70 -1.39 13.21
N GLY A 67 -1.85 -0.06 13.19
CA GLY A 67 -1.53 0.80 14.33
C GLY A 67 -0.14 0.51 14.90
N HIS A 68 0.85 0.39 14.03
CA HIS A 68 2.21 0.00 14.40
C HIS A 68 2.81 0.94 15.45
N ASP A 69 3.77 0.43 16.23
CA ASP A 69 4.56 1.26 17.14
C ASP A 69 5.21 2.41 16.33
N GLY A 70 4.86 3.65 16.69
CA GLY A 70 5.25 4.88 15.99
C GLY A 70 4.18 5.50 15.08
N SER A 71 3.11 4.79 14.71
CA SER A 71 2.01 5.37 13.92
C SER A 71 1.30 6.52 14.65
N ALA A 72 1.30 6.50 15.99
CA ALA A 72 0.77 7.57 16.83
C ALA A 72 1.66 8.82 16.87
N ASP A 73 2.92 8.72 16.44
CA ASP A 73 3.91 9.80 16.55
C ASP A 73 4.19 10.48 15.21
N SER A 74 4.18 9.73 14.10
CA SER A 74 4.60 10.25 12.79
C SER A 74 3.69 9.93 11.59
N GLY A 75 2.66 9.12 11.77
CA GLY A 75 1.76 8.69 10.69
C GLY A 75 0.41 9.39 10.67
N LEU A 76 -0.55 8.85 9.92
CA LEU A 76 -1.93 9.38 9.90
C LEU A 76 -2.58 9.31 11.28
N LEU A 77 -2.28 8.26 12.05
CA LEU A 77 -2.79 8.08 13.40
C LEU A 77 -2.14 9.04 14.41
N ARG A 78 -1.25 9.95 14.03
CA ARG A 78 -0.80 11.05 14.92
C ARG A 78 -1.93 12.02 15.24
N ASP A 79 -2.88 12.18 14.32
CA ASP A 79 -4.08 12.99 14.52
C ASP A 79 -5.10 12.23 15.40
N PRO A 80 -5.46 12.75 16.59
CA PRO A 80 -6.49 12.16 17.44
C PRO A 80 -7.85 12.00 16.75
N ALA A 81 -8.24 12.92 15.86
CA ALA A 81 -9.50 12.87 15.14
C ALA A 81 -9.51 11.73 14.12
N ILE A 82 -8.38 11.43 13.47
CA ILE A 82 -8.25 10.25 12.62
C ILE A 82 -8.34 8.98 13.46
N ARG A 83 -7.68 8.92 14.64
CA ARG A 83 -7.77 7.74 15.51
C ARG A 83 -9.21 7.43 15.93
N ALA A 84 -9.93 8.45 16.40
CA ALA A 84 -11.33 8.31 16.79
C ALA A 84 -12.20 7.85 15.61
N TRP A 85 -12.08 8.52 14.46
CA TRP A 85 -12.79 8.13 13.24
C TRP A 85 -12.48 6.69 12.82
N ARG A 86 -11.20 6.29 12.86
CA ARG A 86 -10.74 4.93 12.52
C ARG A 86 -11.37 3.90 13.46
N ASP A 87 -11.36 4.16 14.76
CA ASP A 87 -11.91 3.25 15.77
C ASP A 87 -13.43 3.09 15.63
N GLU A 88 -14.15 4.18 15.38
CA GLU A 88 -15.60 4.16 15.14
C GLU A 88 -15.98 3.45 13.83
N ASN A 89 -15.12 3.53 12.81
CA ASN A 89 -15.41 3.08 11.44
C ASN A 89 -14.60 1.85 11.00
N ARG A 90 -14.06 1.07 11.95
CA ARG A 90 -13.25 -0.14 11.67
C ARG A 90 -13.86 -1.05 10.62
N HIS A 91 -15.15 -1.34 10.74
CA HIS A 91 -15.86 -2.21 9.81
C HIS A 91 -15.90 -1.66 8.38
N SER A 92 -16.09 -0.34 8.22
CA SER A 92 -16.05 0.33 6.92
C SER A 92 -14.66 0.27 6.30
N ILE A 93 -13.60 0.38 7.12
CA ILE A 93 -12.21 0.25 6.67
C ILE A 93 -11.92 -1.18 6.22
N ASP A 94 -12.35 -2.20 6.96
CA ASP A 94 -12.21 -3.60 6.56
C ASP A 94 -12.96 -3.91 5.25
N THR A 95 -14.16 -3.33 5.08
CA THR A 95 -14.93 -3.47 3.84
C THR A 95 -14.19 -2.85 2.65
N ALA A 96 -13.62 -1.67 2.83
CA ALA A 96 -12.81 -1.01 1.81
C ALA A 96 -11.56 -1.85 1.46
N MET A 97 -10.92 -2.48 2.45
CA MET A 97 -9.82 -3.41 2.23
C MET A 97 -10.23 -4.64 1.42
N GLN A 98 -11.43 -5.20 1.67
CA GLN A 98 -11.93 -6.30 0.85
C GLN A 98 -12.16 -5.86 -0.60
N THR A 99 -12.75 -4.69 -0.82
CA THR A 99 -12.93 -4.15 -2.18
C THR A 99 -11.59 -3.94 -2.89
N LEU A 100 -10.59 -3.42 -2.18
CA LEU A 100 -9.22 -3.29 -2.71
C LEU A 100 -8.61 -4.66 -3.02
N ALA A 101 -8.81 -5.67 -2.19
CA ALA A 101 -8.33 -7.03 -2.44
C ALA A 101 -8.94 -7.64 -3.70
N ASP A 102 -10.25 -7.45 -3.90
CA ASP A 102 -10.96 -7.91 -5.11
C ASP A 102 -10.44 -7.19 -6.37
N GLU A 103 -10.18 -5.89 -6.29
CA GLU A 103 -9.54 -5.14 -7.38
C GLU A 103 -8.12 -5.65 -7.68
N ILE A 104 -7.32 -5.91 -6.64
CA ILE A 104 -5.95 -6.42 -6.77
C ILE A 104 -5.94 -7.77 -7.48
N ALA A 105 -6.91 -8.65 -7.19
CA ALA A 105 -7.05 -9.94 -7.85
C ALA A 105 -7.29 -9.82 -9.37
N GLY A 106 -7.85 -8.70 -9.82
CA GLY A 106 -8.04 -8.40 -11.25
C GLY A 106 -6.84 -7.74 -11.93
N LEU A 107 -5.80 -7.35 -11.19
CA LEU A 107 -4.61 -6.70 -11.75
C LEU A 107 -3.58 -7.72 -12.23
N PRO A 108 -2.88 -7.46 -13.36
CA PRO A 108 -1.77 -8.30 -13.79
C PRO A 108 -0.69 -8.33 -12.71
N PRO A 109 -0.01 -9.48 -12.48
CA PRO A 109 1.01 -9.59 -11.44
C PRO A 109 2.06 -8.50 -11.58
N GLU A 110 2.59 -8.04 -10.45
CA GLU A 110 3.66 -7.05 -10.50
C GLU A 110 4.90 -7.63 -11.17
N PRO A 111 5.56 -6.86 -12.06
CA PRO A 111 6.83 -7.29 -12.64
C PRO A 111 7.86 -7.46 -11.53
N VAL A 112 8.31 -8.70 -11.33
CA VAL A 112 9.37 -9.05 -10.37
C VAL A 112 10.72 -8.84 -11.04
N THR A 113 11.55 -7.99 -10.45
CA THR A 113 12.93 -7.76 -10.92
C THR A 113 13.79 -9.01 -10.71
N ASP A 114 14.90 -9.14 -11.45
CA ASP A 114 15.81 -10.29 -11.31
C ASP A 114 16.40 -10.40 -9.90
N ILE A 115 16.60 -9.26 -9.23
CA ILE A 115 17.12 -9.20 -7.86
C ILE A 115 16.04 -9.59 -6.86
N GLU A 116 14.81 -9.11 -7.00
CA GLU A 116 13.69 -9.60 -6.18
C GLU A 116 13.50 -11.11 -6.36
N ARG A 117 13.59 -11.61 -7.60
CA ARG A 117 13.52 -13.06 -7.86
C ARG A 117 14.64 -13.82 -7.17
N THR A 118 15.85 -13.28 -7.18
CA THR A 118 17.02 -13.85 -6.48
C THR A 118 16.79 -13.87 -4.96
N LEU A 119 16.28 -12.77 -4.39
CA LEU A 119 15.96 -12.68 -2.96
C LEU A 119 14.85 -13.67 -2.58
N LEU A 120 13.75 -13.71 -3.33
CA LEU A 120 12.63 -14.62 -3.11
C LEU A 120 13.09 -16.08 -3.17
N SER A 121 13.90 -16.44 -4.17
CA SER A 121 14.52 -17.76 -4.28
C SER A 121 15.42 -18.10 -3.09
N ALA A 122 16.25 -17.15 -2.61
CA ALA A 122 17.11 -17.34 -1.44
C ALA A 122 16.30 -17.59 -0.15
N PHE A 123 15.08 -17.05 -0.06
CA PHE A 123 14.16 -17.28 1.05
C PHE A 123 13.19 -18.46 0.82
N GLY A 124 13.33 -19.20 -0.28
CA GLY A 124 12.47 -20.34 -0.61
C GLY A 124 11.03 -19.95 -0.96
N ILE A 125 10.80 -18.69 -1.35
CA ILE A 125 9.51 -18.18 -1.79
C ILE A 125 9.53 -18.23 -3.32
N ASP A 126 8.76 -19.14 -3.91
CA ASP A 126 8.71 -19.25 -5.37
C ASP A 126 7.81 -18.15 -5.95
N ALA A 127 8.42 -17.24 -6.71
CA ALA A 127 7.75 -16.10 -7.31
C ALA A 127 7.00 -16.53 -8.57
N GLY A 128 5.95 -17.34 -8.41
CA GLY A 128 5.05 -17.75 -9.48
C GLY A 128 5.77 -18.27 -10.72
N ALA A 129 6.33 -19.48 -10.64
CA ALA A 129 6.52 -20.25 -11.85
C ALA A 129 5.13 -20.53 -12.43
N GLU A 130 4.76 -19.84 -13.53
CA GLU A 130 3.74 -20.39 -14.41
C GLU A 130 4.21 -21.78 -14.80
N GLU A 131 3.49 -22.81 -14.37
CA GLU A 131 3.64 -24.15 -14.91
C GLU A 131 3.30 -24.07 -16.40
N SER A 132 4.32 -23.86 -17.22
CA SER A 132 4.24 -24.09 -18.66
C SER A 132 3.86 -25.57 -18.83
N PRO A 133 2.70 -25.91 -19.42
CA PRO A 133 2.37 -27.30 -19.67
C PRO A 133 3.42 -27.84 -20.65
N ARG A 134 4.24 -28.78 -20.19
CA ARG A 134 5.12 -29.54 -21.07
C ARG A 134 4.24 -30.35 -22.03
N ALA A 135 4.37 -29.99 -23.31
CA ALA A 135 4.17 -30.75 -24.54
C ALA A 135 3.01 -31.76 -24.60
#